data_AF-A0A1F7D9G8-F1
#
_entry.id   AF-A0A1F7D9G8-F1
#
_cell.length_a   1.000
_cell.length_b   1.000
_cell.length_c   1.000
_cell.angle_alpha   90.00
_cell.angle_beta   90.00
_cell.angle_gamma   90.00
#
_symmetry.space_group_name_H-M   'P 1'
#
loop_
_entity.id
_entity.type
_entity.pdbx_description
1 polymer ?
#
loop_
_entity_poly.entity_id
_entity_poly.type
_entity_poly.pdbx_seq_one_letter_code
_entity_poly.pdbx_strand_id
1 'polypeptide(L)'
;MAQTPTPPQPPRPGDPVPAGGLDPTQVFGSPPPPPPAQGQQTGGAQQGDGAAMPADQGPPPPPVGTKATKEMGFDDEDLKILGEVGNYRFGSITVALTNDNIPIPPHSETKFDDQQFLTLLRGSISLTRDEKWRIIMAIPKLSQFQIDELQKILEEERRKFSELSPKHLLQLQKLEQKHAEDWRDLQAISVQQTARGQEQSEADAIRKQLGL
;
A
#
# COMPACT_ATOMS: atom_id res chain seq x y z
N MET A 1 -24.88 -25.64 -18.54
CA MET A 1 -23.81 -24.66 -18.25
C MET A 1 -24.37 -23.67 -17.24
N ALA A 2 -23.95 -23.75 -15.98
CA ALA A 2 -24.42 -22.85 -14.93
C ALA A 2 -23.55 -21.59 -14.95
N GLN A 3 -24.19 -20.42 -15.07
CA GLN A 3 -23.54 -19.11 -15.02
C GLN A 3 -23.10 -18.85 -13.58
N THR A 4 -21.80 -18.70 -13.35
CA THR A 4 -21.26 -18.25 -12.06
C THR A 4 -21.62 -16.78 -11.87
N PRO A 5 -22.20 -16.39 -10.72
CA PRO A 5 -22.54 -15.00 -10.45
C PRO A 5 -21.27 -14.17 -10.31
N THR A 6 -21.22 -13.06 -11.04
CA THR A 6 -20.17 -12.06 -10.96
C THR A 6 -20.12 -11.49 -9.53
N PRO A 7 -18.94 -11.44 -8.87
CA PRO A 7 -18.84 -10.81 -7.57
C PRO A 7 -19.25 -9.33 -7.66
N PRO A 8 -19.94 -8.79 -6.64
CA PRO A 8 -20.34 -7.38 -6.63
C PRO A 8 -19.11 -6.48 -6.77
N GLN A 9 -19.20 -5.49 -7.66
CA GLN A 9 -18.12 -4.53 -7.86
C GLN A 9 -17.89 -3.72 -6.57
N PRO A 10 -16.62 -3.47 -6.21
CA PRO A 10 -16.31 -2.78 -4.96
C PRO A 10 -16.76 -1.30 -5.00
N PRO A 11 -17.27 -0.77 -3.88
CA PRO A 11 -17.72 0.62 -3.79
C PRO A 11 -16.55 1.61 -3.92
N ARG A 12 -16.79 2.70 -4.66
CA ARG A 12 -15.82 3.74 -5.02
C ARG A 12 -15.74 4.82 -3.93
N PRO A 13 -14.72 5.70 -3.94
CA PRO A 13 -14.71 6.89 -3.09
C PRO A 13 -15.99 7.72 -3.29
N GLY A 14 -16.77 7.90 -2.22
CA GLY A 14 -18.09 8.55 -2.24
C GLY A 14 -19.27 7.60 -2.03
N ASP A 15 -19.07 6.29 -2.15
CA ASP A 15 -20.09 5.29 -1.80
C ASP A 15 -20.10 5.01 -0.28
N PRO A 16 -21.28 4.76 0.31
CA PRO A 16 -21.39 4.40 1.72
C PRO A 16 -20.70 3.05 1.99
N VAL A 17 -19.88 3.00 3.05
CA VAL A 17 -19.30 1.75 3.56
C VAL A 17 -20.44 0.83 4.03
N PRO A 18 -20.48 -0.45 3.60
CA PRO A 18 -21.53 -1.38 4.01
C PRO A 18 -21.68 -1.45 5.53
N ALA A 19 -22.93 -1.56 6.01
CA ALA A 19 -23.26 -1.57 7.43
C ALA A 19 -22.65 -2.76 8.21
N GLY A 20 -22.23 -3.82 7.50
CA GLY A 20 -21.59 -5.02 8.08
C GLY A 20 -20.09 -4.92 8.37
N GLY A 21 -19.47 -3.76 8.14
CA GLY A 21 -18.02 -3.59 8.27
C GLY A 21 -17.24 -4.15 7.08
N LEU A 22 -15.93 -3.88 7.06
CA LEU A 22 -15.02 -4.41 6.06
C LEU A 22 -14.53 -5.77 6.54
N ASP A 23 -14.78 -6.82 5.76
CA ASP A 23 -14.09 -8.08 5.94
C ASP A 23 -12.61 -7.88 5.57
N PRO A 24 -11.64 -8.02 6.49
CA PRO A 24 -10.23 -7.80 6.20
C PRO A 24 -9.72 -8.71 5.06
N THR A 25 -10.30 -9.90 4.87
CA THR A 25 -9.95 -10.79 3.76
C THR A 25 -10.39 -10.27 2.39
N GLN A 26 -11.37 -9.35 2.36
CA GLN A 26 -11.85 -8.68 1.14
C GLN A 26 -11.06 -7.39 0.83
N VAL A 27 -10.32 -6.84 1.80
CA VAL A 27 -9.44 -5.66 1.60
C VAL A 27 -8.10 -6.06 0.99
N PHE A 28 -7.64 -7.29 1.20
CA PHE A 28 -6.44 -7.85 0.57
C PHE A 28 -6.78 -8.74 -0.65
N GLY A 29 -7.91 -8.45 -1.32
CA GLY A 29 -8.48 -9.24 -2.40
C GLY A 29 -7.57 -9.33 -3.63
N SER A 30 -6.77 -10.40 -3.65
CA SER A 30 -5.82 -10.84 -4.69
C SER A 30 -4.46 -10.10 -4.64
N PRO A 31 -3.33 -10.84 -4.54
CA PRO A 31 -2.02 -10.23 -4.73
C PRO A 31 -1.98 -9.52 -6.09
N PRO A 32 -1.25 -8.39 -6.21
CA PRO A 32 -1.10 -7.73 -7.49
C PRO A 32 -0.65 -8.77 -8.52
N PRO A 33 -1.26 -8.80 -9.73
CA PRO A 33 -0.81 -9.70 -10.76
C PRO A 33 0.69 -9.46 -10.97
N PRO A 34 1.49 -10.53 -11.11
CA PRO A 34 2.90 -10.38 -11.36
C PRO A 34 3.08 -9.42 -12.54
N PRO A 35 4.09 -8.53 -12.48
CA PRO A 35 4.33 -7.57 -13.55
C PRO A 35 4.41 -8.32 -14.89
N PRO A 36 3.83 -7.78 -15.97
CA PRO A 36 3.91 -8.41 -17.27
C PRO A 36 5.39 -8.60 -17.61
N ALA A 37 5.78 -9.85 -17.84
CA ALA A 37 7.12 -10.21 -18.29
C ALA A 37 7.38 -9.52 -19.64
N GLN A 38 8.04 -8.37 -19.63
CA GLN A 38 8.58 -7.77 -20.83
C GLN A 38 9.93 -8.41 -21.11
N GLY A 39 9.92 -9.50 -21.89
CA GLY A 39 11.14 -10.17 -22.31
C GLY A 39 10.90 -11.22 -23.39
N GLN A 40 11.07 -10.80 -24.64
CA GLN A 40 11.37 -11.60 -25.85
C GLN A 40 10.27 -12.45 -26.51
N GLN A 41 9.75 -11.86 -27.58
CA GLN A 41 9.11 -12.50 -28.71
C GLN A 41 10.17 -13.17 -29.60
N THR A 42 10.18 -14.50 -29.71
CA THR A 42 10.52 -15.26 -30.94
C THR A 42 10.06 -16.71 -30.83
N GLY A 43 9.05 -17.07 -31.64
CA GLY A 43 8.91 -18.34 -32.36
C GLY A 43 8.82 -19.67 -31.59
N GLY A 44 7.72 -20.40 -31.82
CA GLY A 44 7.70 -21.87 -31.72
C GLY A 44 6.70 -22.42 -30.73
N ALA A 45 5.63 -23.01 -31.26
CA ALA A 45 4.66 -23.79 -30.49
C ALA A 45 5.29 -25.10 -30.00
N GLN A 46 5.33 -25.36 -28.68
CA GLN A 46 5.03 -26.68 -28.11
C GLN A 46 4.90 -26.65 -26.58
N GLN A 47 3.67 -26.85 -26.13
CA GLN A 47 3.20 -27.64 -24.98
C GLN A 47 4.25 -28.26 -24.03
N GLY A 48 4.17 -27.96 -22.73
CA GLY A 48 4.73 -28.79 -21.66
C GLY A 48 5.14 -28.04 -20.39
N ASP A 49 4.52 -28.42 -19.27
CA ASP A 49 4.88 -28.14 -17.87
C ASP A 49 4.75 -26.71 -17.32
N GLY A 50 3.90 -26.59 -16.29
CA GLY A 50 3.83 -25.44 -15.41
C GLY A 50 5.14 -25.35 -14.62
N ALA A 51 6.12 -24.65 -15.19
CA ALA A 51 7.28 -24.21 -14.46
C ALA A 51 6.82 -23.30 -13.32
N ALA A 52 6.87 -23.83 -12.09
CA ALA A 52 6.85 -23.01 -10.90
C ALA A 52 7.90 -21.90 -11.10
N MET A 53 7.49 -20.64 -10.94
CA MET A 53 8.44 -19.53 -10.97
C MET A 53 9.57 -19.84 -9.98
N PRO A 54 10.85 -19.59 -10.33
CA PRO A 54 11.94 -19.78 -9.38
C PRO A 54 11.60 -19.02 -8.10
N ALA A 55 11.56 -19.74 -6.98
CA ALA A 55 11.45 -19.08 -5.68
C ALA A 55 12.62 -18.09 -5.55
N ASP A 56 12.34 -16.91 -5.00
CA ASP A 56 13.39 -15.94 -4.69
C ASP A 56 14.32 -16.55 -3.62
N GLN A 57 15.48 -17.05 -4.06
CA GLN A 57 16.45 -17.74 -3.21
C GLN A 57 17.69 -16.87 -2.93
N GLY A 58 17.71 -15.64 -3.44
CA GLY A 58 18.81 -14.72 -3.19
C GLY A 58 18.82 -14.19 -1.76
N PRO A 59 19.99 -13.85 -1.19
CA PRO A 59 20.05 -13.17 0.09
C PRO A 59 19.36 -11.79 0.01
N PRO A 60 18.82 -11.26 1.13
CA PRO A 60 18.26 -9.91 1.15
C PRO A 60 19.35 -8.87 0.84
N PRO A 61 18.99 -7.69 0.32
CA PRO A 61 19.95 -6.66 -0.01
C PRO A 61 20.73 -6.23 1.25
N PRO A 62 22.05 -5.97 1.14
CA PRO A 62 22.85 -5.65 2.30
C PRO A 62 22.46 -4.26 2.84
N PRO A 63 22.82 -3.93 4.10
CA PRO A 63 22.64 -2.58 4.62
C PRO A 63 23.25 -1.51 3.70
N VAL A 64 22.67 -0.32 3.69
CA VAL A 64 23.19 0.82 2.90
C VAL A 64 24.63 1.11 3.32
N GLY A 65 25.52 1.30 2.35
CA GLY A 65 26.96 1.51 2.57
C GLY A 65 27.80 0.23 2.62
N THR A 66 27.17 -0.95 2.74
CA THR A 66 27.87 -2.23 2.65
C THR A 66 28.03 -2.66 1.19
N LYS A 67 29.27 -2.95 0.77
CA LYS A 67 29.54 -3.48 -0.58
C LYS A 67 29.07 -4.93 -0.68
N ALA A 68 28.12 -5.20 -1.57
CA ALA A 68 27.74 -6.56 -1.94
C ALA A 68 28.88 -7.26 -2.69
N THR A 69 29.08 -8.55 -2.42
CA THR A 69 30.10 -9.38 -3.07
C THR A 69 29.54 -10.77 -3.39
N LYS A 70 30.16 -11.47 -4.36
CA LYS A 70 29.77 -12.85 -4.70
C LYS A 70 29.93 -13.83 -3.53
N GLU A 71 30.88 -13.57 -2.63
CA GLU A 71 31.12 -14.36 -1.42
C GLU A 71 29.95 -14.29 -0.43
N MET A 72 29.16 -13.21 -0.47
CA MET A 72 27.95 -13.04 0.34
C MET A 72 26.70 -13.68 -0.28
N GLY A 73 26.85 -14.37 -1.42
CA GLY A 73 25.74 -15.05 -2.11
C GLY A 73 25.02 -14.22 -3.17
N PHE A 74 25.53 -13.04 -3.51
CA PHE A 74 24.97 -12.20 -4.58
C PHE A 74 25.50 -12.62 -5.95
N ASP A 75 24.61 -12.76 -6.93
CA ASP A 75 25.00 -13.06 -8.31
C ASP A 75 25.30 -11.77 -9.13
N ASP A 76 25.68 -11.93 -10.40
CA ASP A 76 26.00 -10.78 -11.27
C ASP A 76 24.80 -9.86 -11.53
N GLU A 77 23.58 -10.41 -11.51
CA GLU A 77 22.34 -9.65 -11.67
C GLU A 77 22.07 -8.83 -10.41
N ASP A 78 22.21 -9.42 -9.22
CA ASP A 78 22.06 -8.73 -7.94
C ASP A 78 23.00 -7.53 -7.84
N LEU A 79 24.29 -7.74 -8.16
CA LEU A 79 25.31 -6.68 -8.12
C LEU A 79 25.00 -5.56 -9.11
N LYS A 80 24.50 -5.90 -10.30
CA LYS A 80 24.06 -4.92 -11.30
C LYS A 80 22.88 -4.10 -10.78
N ILE A 81 21.85 -4.74 -10.25
CA ILE A 81 20.66 -4.04 -9.74
C ILE A 81 21.02 -3.16 -8.54
N LEU A 82 21.86 -3.63 -7.61
CA LEU A 82 22.36 -2.81 -6.50
C LEU A 82 23.15 -1.58 -6.98
N GLY A 83 23.91 -1.72 -8.06
CA GLY A 83 24.59 -0.59 -8.70
C GLY A 83 23.61 0.42 -9.31
N GLU A 84 22.49 -0.05 -9.86
CA GLU A 84 21.45 0.79 -10.49
C GLU A 84 20.58 1.52 -9.46
N VAL A 85 20.08 0.81 -8.44
CA VAL A 85 19.18 1.39 -7.42
C VAL A 85 19.94 2.13 -6.31
N GLY A 86 21.26 1.93 -6.22
CA GLY A 86 22.15 2.56 -5.25
C GLY A 86 21.73 2.28 -3.80
N ASN A 87 21.46 3.37 -3.05
CA ASN A 87 21.11 3.30 -1.63
C ASN A 87 19.65 2.94 -1.37
N TYR A 88 18.83 2.75 -2.40
CA TYR A 88 17.44 2.40 -2.22
C TYR A 88 17.29 1.06 -1.49
N ARG A 89 16.47 1.05 -0.44
CA ARG A 89 15.94 -0.15 0.21
C ARG A 89 14.45 0.04 0.39
N PHE A 90 13.69 -1.05 0.40
CA PHE A 90 12.25 -0.96 0.59
C PHE A 90 11.91 -0.18 1.87
N GLY A 91 11.04 0.82 1.75
CA GLY A 91 10.65 1.73 2.84
C GLY A 91 11.44 3.05 2.87
N SER A 92 12.55 3.15 2.12
CA SER A 92 13.41 4.35 2.12
C SER A 92 12.76 5.59 1.51
N ILE A 93 11.74 5.42 0.66
CA ILE A 93 11.01 6.55 0.05
C ILE A 93 9.90 7.00 0.99
N THR A 94 9.12 6.04 1.49
CA THR A 94 7.97 6.30 2.35
C THR A 94 8.38 6.84 3.72
N VAL A 95 9.57 6.51 4.24
CA VAL A 95 10.07 7.08 5.51
C VAL A 95 10.26 8.60 5.46
N ALA A 96 10.50 9.18 4.27
CA ALA A 96 10.68 10.62 4.09
C ALA A 96 9.35 11.40 4.03
N LEU A 97 8.21 10.70 4.05
CA LEU A 97 6.88 11.31 4.04
C LEU A 97 6.39 11.58 5.47
N THR A 98 5.43 12.48 5.59
CA THR A 98 4.69 12.72 6.85
C THR A 98 3.31 12.09 6.78
N ASN A 99 2.60 12.05 7.91
CA ASN A 99 1.19 11.65 7.99
C ASN A 99 0.27 12.87 8.17
N ASP A 100 0.81 14.07 7.93
CA ASP A 100 0.09 15.32 8.15
C ASP A 100 -1.17 15.38 7.30
N ASN A 101 -2.20 16.03 7.84
CA ASN A 101 -3.49 16.25 7.19
C ASN A 101 -4.26 14.96 6.85
N ILE A 102 -3.86 13.79 7.36
CA ILE A 102 -4.68 12.58 7.28
C ILE A 102 -5.58 12.52 8.53
N PRO A 103 -6.91 12.66 8.38
CA PRO A 103 -7.83 12.69 9.50
C PRO A 103 -8.09 11.27 9.99
N ILE A 104 -7.93 11.05 11.29
CA ILE A 104 -8.34 9.83 11.95
C ILE A 104 -9.67 10.11 12.66
N PRO A 105 -10.75 9.39 12.33
CA PRO A 105 -12.01 9.53 13.05
C PRO A 105 -11.87 9.13 14.53
N PRO A 106 -12.62 9.76 15.46
CA PRO A 106 -12.57 9.41 16.86
C PRO A 106 -12.89 7.93 17.12
N HIS A 107 -12.08 7.24 17.93
CA HIS A 107 -12.15 5.79 18.12
C HIS A 107 -12.02 5.36 19.59
N SER A 108 -12.95 5.78 20.45
CA SER A 108 -12.88 5.52 21.90
C SER A 108 -12.86 4.05 22.33
N GLU A 109 -13.22 3.13 21.44
CA GLU A 109 -13.29 1.69 21.71
C GLU A 109 -11.95 0.95 21.44
N THR A 110 -10.98 1.61 20.81
CA THR A 110 -9.66 1.05 20.51
C THR A 110 -8.55 1.94 21.07
N LYS A 111 -7.38 1.33 21.27
CA LYS A 111 -6.18 1.97 21.79
C LYS A 111 -4.98 1.53 20.97
N PHE A 112 -4.50 2.43 20.12
CA PHE A 112 -3.30 2.24 19.32
C PHE A 112 -2.66 3.60 19.04
N ASP A 113 -1.40 3.60 18.59
CA ASP A 113 -0.73 4.83 18.16
C ASP A 113 -1.17 5.15 16.73
N ASP A 114 -1.98 6.20 16.62
CA ASP A 114 -2.48 6.76 15.37
C ASP A 114 -1.38 7.02 14.33
N GLN A 115 -0.27 7.62 14.75
CA GLN A 115 0.81 7.98 13.85
C GLN A 115 1.62 6.75 13.43
N GLN A 116 1.80 5.79 14.33
CA GLN A 116 2.41 4.51 13.98
C GLN A 116 1.54 3.74 12.98
N PHE A 117 0.22 3.67 13.21
CA PHE A 117 -0.72 3.00 12.32
C PHE A 117 -0.74 3.62 10.92
N LEU A 118 -0.81 4.96 10.83
CA LEU A 118 -0.72 5.65 9.54
C LEU A 118 0.64 5.44 8.85
N THR A 119 1.73 5.34 9.62
CA THR A 119 3.06 5.03 9.07
C THR A 119 3.08 3.65 8.42
N LEU A 120 2.45 2.65 9.05
CA LEU A 120 2.30 1.31 8.47
C LEU A 120 1.43 1.33 7.20
N LEU A 121 0.27 1.99 7.24
CA LEU A 121 -0.61 2.11 6.06
C LEU A 121 0.06 2.82 4.89
N ARG A 122 0.79 3.90 5.17
CA ARG A 122 1.55 4.65 4.17
C ARG A 122 2.58 3.76 3.48
N GLY A 123 3.33 2.98 4.25
CA GLY A 123 4.37 2.07 3.77
C GLY A 123 3.85 0.86 3.01
N SER A 124 2.55 0.55 3.10
CA SER A 124 1.95 -0.57 2.37
C SER A 124 1.88 -0.30 0.86
N ILE A 125 2.36 -1.26 0.08
CA ILE A 125 2.26 -1.26 -1.39
C ILE A 125 1.23 -2.29 -1.89
N SER A 126 0.67 -3.11 -1.01
CA SER A 126 -0.47 -3.98 -1.33
C SER A 126 -1.81 -3.25 -1.28
N LEU A 127 -1.85 -2.07 -0.65
CA LEU A 127 -3.06 -1.26 -0.54
C LEU A 127 -3.05 -0.09 -1.52
N THR A 128 -4.12 0.04 -2.29
CA THR A 128 -4.41 1.23 -3.09
C THR A 128 -4.73 2.43 -2.20
N ARG A 129 -4.63 3.65 -2.77
CA ARG A 129 -5.03 4.89 -2.09
C ARG A 129 -6.43 4.80 -1.46
N ASP A 130 -7.39 4.26 -2.23
CA ASP A 130 -8.79 4.20 -1.81
C ASP A 130 -8.99 3.16 -0.69
N GLU A 131 -8.24 2.06 -0.68
CA GLU A 131 -8.24 1.10 0.42
C GLU A 131 -7.64 1.68 1.70
N LYS A 132 -6.52 2.40 1.59
CA LYS A 132 -5.94 3.12 2.73
C LYS A 132 -6.96 4.08 3.34
N TRP A 133 -7.62 4.88 2.50
CA TRP A 133 -8.68 5.79 2.95
C TRP A 133 -9.84 5.04 3.62
N ARG A 134 -10.30 3.94 3.01
CA ARG A 134 -11.42 3.15 3.53
C ARG A 134 -11.10 2.54 4.90
N ILE A 135 -9.87 2.06 5.09
CA ILE A 135 -9.39 1.56 6.39
C ILE A 135 -9.44 2.68 7.42
N ILE A 136 -8.89 3.87 7.10
CA ILE A 136 -8.87 5.00 8.04
C ILE A 136 -10.30 5.38 8.46
N MET A 137 -11.24 5.45 7.52
CA MET A 137 -12.65 5.74 7.82
C MET A 137 -13.37 4.63 8.59
N ALA A 138 -12.87 3.39 8.51
CA ALA A 138 -13.44 2.24 9.21
C ALA A 138 -12.94 2.10 10.65
N ILE A 139 -11.87 2.79 11.07
CA ILE A 139 -11.26 2.65 12.40
C ILE A 139 -12.29 2.61 13.55
N PRO A 140 -13.29 3.52 13.66
CA PRO A 140 -14.24 3.51 14.78
C PRO A 140 -15.16 2.28 14.81
N LYS A 141 -15.22 1.51 13.72
CA LYS A 141 -16.04 0.30 13.57
C LYS A 141 -15.21 -0.98 13.75
N LEU A 142 -13.90 -0.86 13.92
CA LEU A 142 -13.00 -1.99 14.11
C LEU A 142 -12.82 -2.26 15.60
N SER A 143 -12.89 -3.53 15.97
CA SER A 143 -12.48 -3.98 17.30
C SER A 143 -10.97 -3.85 17.49
N GLN A 144 -10.51 -3.82 18.74
CA GLN A 144 -9.07 -3.81 19.06
C GLN A 144 -8.32 -4.95 18.36
N PHE A 145 -8.88 -6.16 18.41
CA PHE A 145 -8.29 -7.33 17.77
C PHE A 145 -8.09 -7.14 16.26
N GLN A 146 -9.05 -6.51 15.57
CA GLN A 146 -8.93 -6.24 14.14
C GLN A 146 -7.86 -5.20 13.83
N ILE A 147 -7.71 -4.17 14.67
CA ILE A 147 -6.64 -3.17 14.54
C ILE A 147 -5.28 -3.82 14.77
N ASP A 148 -5.14 -4.68 15.77
CA ASP A 148 -3.89 -5.38 16.08
C ASP A 148 -3.49 -6.34 14.95
N GLU A 149 -4.44 -7.13 14.43
CA GLU A 149 -4.17 -8.02 13.28
C GLU A 149 -3.82 -7.24 12.02
N LEU A 150 -4.47 -6.09 11.78
CA LEU A 150 -4.13 -5.25 10.63
C LEU A 150 -2.71 -4.67 10.76
N GLN A 151 -2.32 -4.18 11.93
CA GLN A 151 -0.94 -3.72 12.16
C GLN A 151 0.07 -4.84 11.92
N LYS A 152 -0.20 -6.04 12.45
CA LYS A 152 0.64 -7.21 12.25
C LYS A 152 0.78 -7.59 10.77
N ILE A 153 -0.31 -7.59 10.01
CA ILE A 153 -0.29 -7.87 8.56
C ILE A 153 0.59 -6.86 7.83
N LEU A 154 0.47 -5.56 8.15
CA LEU A 154 1.27 -4.50 7.52
C LEU A 154 2.75 -4.57 7.92
N GLU A 155 3.04 -4.95 9.16
CA GLU A 155 4.42 -5.18 9.62
C GLU A 155 5.06 -6.39 8.92
N GLU A 156 4.31 -7.49 8.81
CA GLU A 156 4.74 -8.68 8.07
C GLU A 156 4.93 -8.39 6.59
N GLU A 157 4.05 -7.62 5.97
CA GLU A 157 4.17 -7.13 4.60
C GLU A 157 5.51 -6.38 4.43
N ARG A 158 5.76 -5.38 5.27
CA ARG A 158 7.00 -4.60 5.22
C ARG A 158 8.24 -5.48 5.36
N ARG A 159 8.21 -6.44 6.29
CA ARG A 159 9.31 -7.40 6.48
C ARG A 159 9.54 -8.23 5.22
N LYS A 160 8.49 -8.84 4.67
CA LYS A 160 8.56 -9.69 3.46
C LYS A 160 9.16 -8.94 2.28
N PHE A 161 8.75 -7.69 2.03
CA PHE A 161 9.33 -6.90 0.94
C PHE A 161 10.77 -6.45 1.20
N SER A 162 11.15 -6.24 2.46
CA SER A 162 12.55 -5.93 2.81
C SER A 162 13.49 -7.14 2.69
N GLU A 163 12.93 -8.35 2.73
CA GLU A 163 13.66 -9.62 2.64
C GLU A 163 13.81 -10.13 1.20
N LEU A 164 13.12 -9.52 0.23
CA LEU A 164 13.28 -9.87 -1.19
C LEU A 164 14.69 -9.58 -1.68
N SER A 165 15.20 -10.42 -2.57
CA SER A 165 16.53 -10.27 -3.14
C SER A 165 16.67 -8.97 -3.96
N PRO A 166 17.92 -8.53 -4.21
CA PRO A 166 18.18 -7.34 -5.00
C PRO A 166 17.47 -7.27 -6.35
N LYS A 167 17.21 -8.41 -7.01
CA LYS A 167 16.51 -8.47 -8.31
C LYS A 167 15.16 -7.75 -8.31
N HIS A 168 14.49 -7.72 -7.17
CA HIS A 168 13.19 -7.07 -7.04
C HIS A 168 13.27 -5.57 -6.75
N LEU A 169 14.44 -5.03 -6.36
CA LEU A 169 14.56 -3.66 -5.88
C LEU A 169 14.17 -2.61 -6.92
N LEU A 170 14.51 -2.82 -8.20
CA LEU A 170 14.16 -1.85 -9.25
C LEU A 170 12.64 -1.72 -9.43
N GLN A 171 11.92 -2.84 -9.36
CA GLN A 171 10.47 -2.85 -9.42
C GLN A 171 9.86 -2.29 -8.13
N LEU A 172 10.37 -2.72 -6.98
CA LEU A 172 9.92 -2.22 -5.68
C LEU A 172 10.09 -0.70 -5.59
N GLN A 173 11.19 -0.16 -6.09
CA GLN A 173 11.44 1.28 -6.10
C GLN A 173 10.36 2.04 -6.87
N LYS A 174 9.98 1.55 -8.06
CA LYS A 174 8.91 2.15 -8.87
C LYS A 174 7.54 2.04 -8.19
N LEU A 175 7.25 0.88 -7.57
CA LEU A 175 6.02 0.68 -6.82
C LEU A 175 5.98 1.63 -5.61
N GLU A 176 7.03 1.68 -4.80
CA GLU A 176 7.08 2.55 -3.63
C GLU A 176 6.97 4.03 -4.02
N GLN A 177 7.57 4.47 -5.13
CA GLN A 177 7.37 5.82 -5.67
C GLN A 177 5.90 6.11 -5.96
N LYS A 178 5.22 5.20 -6.67
CA LYS A 178 3.79 5.35 -6.97
C LYS A 178 2.95 5.43 -5.69
N HIS A 179 3.17 4.53 -4.73
CA HIS A 179 2.42 4.54 -3.48
C HIS A 179 2.74 5.76 -2.60
N ALA A 180 3.95 6.33 -2.72
CA ALA A 180 4.31 7.60 -2.09
C ALA A 180 3.57 8.79 -2.73
N GLU A 181 3.39 8.80 -4.05
CA GLU A 181 2.58 9.79 -4.76
C GLU A 181 1.10 9.67 -4.36
N ASP A 182 0.55 8.44 -4.38
CA ASP A 182 -0.82 8.16 -3.95
C ASP A 182 -1.09 8.65 -2.51
N TRP A 183 -0.09 8.53 -1.62
CA TRP A 183 -0.19 9.04 -0.26
C TRP A 183 -0.22 10.58 -0.21
N ARG A 184 0.64 11.26 -0.97
CA ARG A 184 0.62 12.73 -1.06
C ARG A 184 -0.70 13.23 -1.63
N ASP A 185 -1.25 12.54 -2.63
CA ASP A 185 -2.56 12.86 -3.21
C ASP A 185 -3.66 12.72 -2.15
N LEU A 186 -3.60 11.69 -1.31
CA LEU A 186 -4.55 11.50 -0.21
C LEU A 186 -4.49 12.66 0.79
N GLN A 187 -3.28 13.12 1.14
CA GLN A 187 -3.08 14.29 2.00
C GLN A 187 -3.68 15.56 1.36
N ALA A 188 -3.42 15.78 0.08
CA ALA A 188 -3.92 16.95 -0.64
C ALA A 188 -5.45 16.98 -0.71
N ILE A 189 -6.08 15.83 -1.01
CA ILE A 189 -7.55 15.70 -1.05
C ILE A 189 -8.14 15.98 0.31
N SER A 190 -7.53 15.47 1.38
CA SER A 190 -7.99 15.69 2.74
C SER A 190 -8.00 17.18 3.12
N VAL A 191 -6.90 17.89 2.85
CA VAL A 191 -6.84 19.35 3.06
C VAL A 191 -7.94 20.07 2.29
N GLN A 192 -8.16 19.70 1.02
CA GLN A 192 -9.19 20.32 0.20
C GLN A 192 -10.61 20.06 0.74
N GLN A 193 -10.88 18.85 1.24
CA GLN A 193 -12.18 18.51 1.83
C GLN A 193 -12.42 19.27 3.13
N THR A 194 -11.39 19.40 3.99
CA THR A 194 -11.49 20.21 5.21
C THR A 194 -11.74 21.68 4.90
N ALA A 195 -11.02 22.27 3.93
CA ALA A 195 -11.22 23.65 3.50
C ALA A 195 -12.65 23.89 2.99
N ARG A 196 -13.16 23.02 2.11
CA ARG A 196 -14.54 23.10 1.61
C ARG A 196 -15.58 22.97 2.73
N GLY A 197 -15.35 22.09 3.70
CA GLY A 197 -16.24 21.93 4.85
C GLY A 197 -16.29 23.18 5.74
N GLN A 198 -15.15 23.84 5.93
CA GLN A 198 -15.06 25.10 6.68
C GLN A 198 -15.77 26.24 5.95
N GLU A 199 -15.49 26.45 4.65
CA GLU A 199 -16.16 27.48 3.85
C GLU A 199 -17.67 27.32 3.84
N GLN A 200 -18.17 26.07 3.73
CA GLN A 200 -19.59 25.78 3.77
C GLN A 200 -20.20 26.10 5.14
N SER A 201 -19.53 25.72 6.23
CA SER A 201 -19.97 26.01 7.59
C SER A 201 -19.98 27.51 7.90
N GLU A 202 -19.00 28.26 7.40
CA GLU A 202 -18.94 29.72 7.54
C GLU A 202 -20.04 30.40 6.73
N ALA A 203 -20.28 29.96 5.49
CA ALA A 203 -21.36 30.46 4.67
C ALA A 203 -22.74 30.23 5.31
N ASP A 204 -22.97 29.05 5.89
CA ASP A 204 -24.23 28.74 6.58
C ASP A 204 -24.38 29.52 7.90
N ALA A 205 -23.28 29.77 8.62
CA ALA A 205 -23.28 30.63 9.79
C ALA A 205 -23.61 32.10 9.43
N ILE A 206 -23.05 32.62 8.34
CA ILE A 206 -23.34 33.96 7.83
C ILE A 206 -24.80 34.06 7.38
N ARG A 207 -25.32 33.07 6.64
CA ARG A 207 -26.76 33.02 6.25
C ARG A 207 -27.68 33.08 7.46
N LYS A 208 -27.38 32.28 8.49
CA LYS A 208 -28.13 32.26 9.75
C LYS A 208 -28.06 33.60 10.50
N GLN A 209 -26.92 34.28 10.48
CA GLN A 209 -26.78 35.62 11.07
C GLN A 209 -27.51 36.71 10.28
N LEU A 210 -27.62 36.57 8.96
CA LEU A 210 -28.34 37.48 8.08
C LEU A 210 -29.85 37.20 8.02
N GLY A 211 -30.35 36.15 8.68
CA GLY A 211 -31.77 35.83 8.76
C GLY A 211 -32.37 35.26 7.46
N LEU A 212 -31.55 34.65 6.61
CA LEU A 212 -31.93 33.96 5.37
C LEU A 212 -32.10 32.45 5.59
#